data_AF-A0A8J3A6T6-F1
#
_entry.id   AF-A0A8J3A6T6-F1
#
_cell.length_a   1.000
_cell.length_b   1.000
_cell.length_c   1.000
_cell.angle_alpha   90.00
_cell.angle_beta   90.00
_cell.angle_gamma   90.00
#
_symmetry.space_group_name_H-M   'P 1'
#
loop_
_entity.id
_entity.type
_entity.pdbx_description
1 polymer ?
#
loop_
_entity_poly.entity_id
_entity_poly.type
_entity_poly.pdbx_seq_one_letter_code
_entity_poly.pdbx_strand_id
1 'polypeptide(L)'
;MPRNLTRKALPAFFLSAFASAAVSAAAAQTIQDIGPVAVETAEFGQNTFDIGSLTPSTGALSSSLWRGTQADDVAFLLQAVPTVYSNPAELDLLRRVLLSAGPGPEGATTDLTVIKLRTLADAGFYEEAASLAELSGGLSRQPKLAQAVAYADMLNGDLATACRRGANLQTGRSEPFWLKLRLLCYVQNGETAAADLSLGLLREQAALDGSEGQLFTALITGRTPDSFAAPQTGFDYVAARQLGASFTPDQLEGVSGNILRAVANDPAASLDARTYAIREGLYLGILRPSDARSLVQSLQLSPEQIATAREALETRPEDPLTPLLVWRAAAEMTAPEFTIDRTALIGDALQSAQTAEEFTVLAKLFAPMADEVEVVINYTPYAMEYALTGIVARNESLTRKWIGALTTDQSNPDGVDEAGMLASLLNLRDPSLATRIAEQNGITIEPMETEWSTDRAIAAELIPDLVRVSLNNARGEAEGAAALSWLILAHTSTGNGPLGSIRETLMVDAEEILSTIDIEGELAFEASLGQVITAIADARPLDDFGPTVVPVESNGAPATGPQSRITPRVKPGDE
;
A
#
# COMPACT_ATOMS: atom_id res chain seq x y z
N MET A 1 26.75 0.61 51.14
CA MET A 1 27.54 1.56 51.95
C MET A 1 27.51 2.95 51.32
N PRO A 2 26.97 3.97 52.02
CA PRO A 2 27.42 5.35 51.87
C PRO A 2 28.17 5.84 53.12
N ARG A 3 28.80 7.02 53.03
CA ARG A 3 29.79 7.57 53.98
C ARG A 3 29.19 8.48 55.05
N ASN A 4 29.89 8.56 56.19
CA ASN A 4 29.69 9.55 57.24
C ASN A 4 30.21 10.95 56.88
N LEU A 5 29.63 11.95 57.55
CA LEU A 5 29.94 13.38 57.50
C LEU A 5 31.31 13.74 58.11
N THR A 6 31.90 14.86 57.66
CA THR A 6 32.50 15.86 58.58
C THR A 6 32.72 17.22 57.88
N ARG A 7 32.59 18.32 58.64
CA ARG A 7 32.75 19.71 58.17
C ARG A 7 34.09 20.31 58.64
N LYS A 8 34.63 21.25 57.84
CA LYS A 8 35.44 22.46 58.18
C LYS A 8 35.94 23.03 56.83
N ALA A 9 36.21 24.31 56.59
CA ALA A 9 35.88 25.64 57.12
C ALA A 9 36.67 26.63 56.22
N LEU A 10 36.18 27.86 56.04
CA LEU A 10 36.70 28.92 55.15
C LEU A 10 38.10 29.49 55.56
N PRO A 11 38.84 30.33 54.77
CA PRO A 11 38.29 31.51 54.05
C PRO A 11 38.90 32.02 52.71
N ALA A 12 38.05 32.85 52.07
CA ALA A 12 38.21 33.95 51.10
C ALA A 12 39.60 34.47 50.63
N PHE A 13 39.65 34.95 49.37
CA PHE A 13 39.73 36.40 49.05
C PHE A 13 39.51 36.72 47.53
N PHE A 14 38.58 37.64 47.21
CA PHE A 14 38.55 38.66 46.11
C PHE A 14 38.78 38.21 44.62
N LEU A 15 38.31 38.87 43.55
CA LEU A 15 37.68 40.19 43.30
C LEU A 15 36.71 40.12 42.09
N SER A 16 35.69 40.98 42.08
CA SER A 16 34.80 41.50 41.00
C SER A 16 35.16 41.23 39.50
N ALA A 17 34.21 41.24 38.54
CA ALA A 17 33.38 42.42 38.22
C ALA A 17 32.22 42.23 37.20
N PHE A 18 31.12 42.93 37.47
CA PHE A 18 30.14 43.56 36.54
C PHE A 18 29.59 42.81 35.31
N ALA A 19 28.27 42.54 35.37
CA ALA A 19 27.32 43.12 34.40
C ALA A 19 25.91 43.21 35.03
N SER A 20 25.25 44.36 34.94
CA SER A 20 23.85 44.53 35.30
C SER A 20 23.21 45.60 34.44
N ALA A 21 22.21 45.21 33.65
CA ALA A 21 21.22 46.11 33.07
C ALA A 21 19.96 45.28 32.78
N ALA A 22 18.97 45.38 33.66
CA ALA A 22 17.63 44.87 33.39
C ALA A 22 16.79 45.98 32.75
N VAL A 23 16.00 45.64 31.74
CA VAL A 23 14.82 46.41 31.35
C VAL A 23 13.64 45.46 31.42
N SER A 24 12.69 45.76 32.30
CA SER A 24 11.50 44.95 32.52
C SER A 24 10.37 45.40 31.59
N ALA A 25 9.75 44.45 30.91
CA ALA A 25 8.39 44.60 30.37
C ALA A 25 7.54 43.48 30.99
N ALA A 26 6.68 43.83 31.93
CA ALA A 26 5.82 42.88 32.62
C ALA A 26 4.52 42.67 31.83
N ALA A 27 4.29 41.45 31.35
CA ALA A 27 2.97 40.97 30.97
C ALA A 27 2.54 39.93 32.01
N ALA A 28 1.57 40.29 32.85
CA ALA A 28 0.97 39.35 33.79
C ALA A 28 0.04 38.41 33.02
N GLN A 29 0.39 37.12 32.94
CA GLN A 29 -0.53 36.08 32.50
C GLN A 29 -1.11 35.36 33.72
N THR A 30 -2.44 35.28 33.73
CA THR A 30 -3.22 34.57 34.75
C THR A 30 -2.93 33.08 34.65
N ILE A 31 -2.29 32.50 35.67
CA ILE A 31 -2.17 31.04 35.77
C ILE A 31 -3.56 30.50 36.12
N GLN A 32 -4.27 29.95 35.13
CA GLN A 32 -5.43 29.10 35.40
C GLN A 32 -4.92 27.76 35.91
N ASP A 33 -5.38 27.40 37.10
CA ASP A 33 -5.12 26.12 37.75
C ASP A 33 -5.90 25.03 36.99
N ILE A 34 -5.23 24.36 36.05
CA ILE A 34 -5.80 23.21 35.34
C ILE A 34 -5.74 22.02 36.30
N GLY A 35 -6.85 21.81 37.01
CA GLY A 35 -7.07 20.61 37.81
C GLY A 35 -6.89 19.34 36.97
N PRO A 36 -6.69 18.16 37.60
CA PRO A 36 -6.41 16.94 36.88
C PRO A 36 -7.48 16.70 35.81
N VAL A 37 -7.04 16.62 34.56
CA VAL A 37 -7.91 16.34 33.41
C VAL A 37 -8.67 15.08 33.75
N ALA A 38 -9.99 15.21 33.93
CA ALA A 38 -10.86 14.07 34.00
C ALA A 38 -10.73 13.37 32.66
N VAL A 39 -10.07 12.21 32.65
CA VAL A 39 -10.14 11.30 31.52
C VAL A 39 -11.58 10.82 31.51
N GLU A 40 -12.42 11.51 30.74
CA GLU A 40 -13.66 10.93 30.25
C GLU A 40 -13.26 9.71 29.42
N THR A 41 -13.28 8.56 30.08
CA THR A 41 -13.41 7.29 29.39
C THR A 41 -14.74 7.36 28.66
N ALA A 42 -14.70 7.75 27.39
CA ALA A 42 -15.81 7.55 26.49
C ALA A 42 -16.24 6.08 26.64
N GLU A 43 -17.50 5.84 26.96
CA GLU A 43 -18.09 4.52 26.76
C GLU A 43 -18.12 4.32 25.23
N PHE A 44 -17.03 3.79 24.69
CA PHE A 44 -16.94 3.39 23.29
C PHE A 44 -18.13 2.48 23.00
N GLY A 45 -18.94 2.86 22.01
CA GLY A 45 -20.06 2.05 21.55
C GLY A 45 -19.57 0.64 21.27
N GLN A 46 -20.30 -0.38 21.75
CA GLN A 46 -19.84 -1.78 21.68
C GLN A 46 -19.85 -2.37 20.26
N ASN A 47 -19.97 -1.52 19.24
CA ASN A 47 -19.97 -1.86 17.84
C ASN A 47 -18.76 -1.20 17.16
N THR A 48 -17.79 -1.99 16.70
CA THR A 48 -16.58 -1.49 16.03
C THR A 48 -16.88 -0.88 14.66
N PHE A 49 -18.14 -0.89 14.18
CA PHE A 49 -18.57 -0.05 13.05
C PHE A 49 -18.49 1.46 13.36
N ASP A 50 -18.74 1.84 14.61
CA ASP A 50 -18.65 3.24 15.08
C ASP A 50 -17.19 3.72 15.13
N ILE A 51 -16.22 2.80 14.98
CA ILE A 51 -14.77 3.04 15.05
C ILE A 51 -14.17 2.87 13.64
N GLY A 52 -13.41 3.86 13.21
CA GLY A 52 -12.68 3.85 11.95
C GLY A 52 -11.32 4.52 12.11
N SER A 53 -10.40 4.25 11.18
CA SER A 53 -9.06 4.83 11.16
C SER A 53 -8.87 5.89 10.08
N LEU A 54 -9.84 6.04 9.16
CA LEU A 54 -9.83 7.08 8.15
C LEU A 54 -10.58 8.35 8.59
N THR A 55 -10.11 9.47 8.06
CA THR A 55 -10.74 10.79 8.09
C THR A 55 -11.23 11.17 6.69
N PRO A 56 -12.12 12.15 6.51
CA PRO A 56 -12.50 12.63 5.18
C PRO A 56 -11.28 13.06 4.33
N SER A 57 -10.29 13.70 4.94
CA SER A 57 -9.01 14.06 4.31
C SER A 57 -8.12 12.88 3.91
N THR A 58 -8.44 11.67 4.36
CA THR A 58 -7.76 10.42 3.98
C THR A 58 -8.73 9.41 3.36
N GLY A 59 -9.80 9.89 2.71
CA GLY A 59 -10.72 9.06 1.92
C GLY A 59 -11.80 8.32 2.71
N ALA A 60 -12.12 8.73 3.94
CA ALA A 60 -13.29 8.15 4.63
C ALA A 60 -14.60 8.47 3.90
N LEU A 61 -15.49 7.47 3.84
CA LEU A 61 -16.88 7.61 3.44
C LEU A 61 -17.64 8.48 4.45
N SER A 62 -18.83 8.95 4.07
CA SER A 62 -19.73 9.63 5.00
C SER A 62 -20.05 8.75 6.20
N SER A 63 -20.22 9.37 7.37
CA SER A 63 -20.76 8.69 8.57
C SER A 63 -22.14 8.03 8.35
N SER A 64 -22.84 8.34 7.26
CA SER A 64 -24.09 7.68 6.85
C SER A 64 -23.93 6.37 6.08
N LEU A 65 -22.71 5.88 5.84
CA LEU A 65 -22.44 4.74 4.95
C LEU A 65 -23.24 3.44 5.23
N TRP A 66 -23.72 3.22 6.46
CA TRP A 66 -24.54 2.06 6.84
C TRP A 66 -26.02 2.39 7.11
N ARG A 67 -26.46 3.64 6.86
CA ARG A 67 -27.80 4.14 7.22
C ARG A 67 -28.89 3.31 6.52
N GLY A 68 -29.80 2.74 7.32
CA GLY A 68 -30.94 1.96 6.81
C GLY A 68 -30.58 0.53 6.34
N THR A 69 -29.32 0.11 6.47
CA THR A 69 -28.87 -1.25 6.16
C THR A 69 -29.19 -2.21 7.30
N GLN A 70 -29.38 -3.49 6.98
CA GLN A 70 -29.58 -4.56 7.95
C GLN A 70 -28.30 -5.38 8.13
N ALA A 71 -28.09 -5.94 9.33
CA ALA A 71 -26.89 -6.71 9.64
C ALA A 71 -26.68 -7.92 8.72
N ASP A 72 -27.74 -8.64 8.38
CA ASP A 72 -27.67 -9.81 7.49
C ASP A 72 -27.28 -9.42 6.06
N ASP A 73 -27.70 -8.25 5.59
CA ASP A 73 -27.38 -7.71 4.25
C ASP A 73 -25.90 -7.37 4.16
N VAL A 74 -25.36 -6.68 5.18
CA VAL A 74 -23.93 -6.36 5.24
C VAL A 74 -23.09 -7.61 5.51
N ALA A 75 -23.60 -8.60 6.26
CA ALA A 75 -22.95 -9.89 6.43
C ALA A 75 -22.81 -10.64 5.09
N PHE A 76 -23.86 -10.66 4.27
CA PHE A 76 -23.86 -11.23 2.93
C PHE A 76 -22.83 -10.52 2.03
N LEU A 77 -22.89 -9.19 1.96
CA LEU A 77 -21.97 -8.38 1.15
C LEU A 77 -20.50 -8.62 1.54
N LEU A 78 -20.17 -8.60 2.84
CA LEU A 78 -18.80 -8.81 3.32
C LEU A 78 -18.26 -10.23 3.13
N GLN A 79 -19.14 -11.22 2.92
CA GLN A 79 -18.79 -12.60 2.58
C GLN A 79 -18.70 -12.83 1.06
N ALA A 80 -19.39 -12.00 0.26
CA ALA A 80 -19.45 -12.11 -1.19
C ALA A 80 -18.39 -11.26 -1.92
N VAL A 81 -17.79 -10.25 -1.26
CA VAL A 81 -16.69 -9.48 -1.86
C VAL A 81 -15.48 -10.35 -2.22
N PRO A 82 -14.75 -10.02 -3.30
CA PRO A 82 -13.53 -10.71 -3.67
C PRO A 82 -12.47 -10.71 -2.55
N THR A 83 -11.65 -11.76 -2.54
CA THR A 83 -10.44 -11.88 -1.70
C THR A 83 -9.15 -11.59 -2.46
N VAL A 84 -9.24 -11.44 -3.79
CA VAL A 84 -8.14 -11.18 -4.72
C VAL A 84 -8.58 -10.04 -5.63
N TYR A 85 -7.70 -9.05 -5.83
CA TYR A 85 -7.96 -7.84 -6.61
C TYR A 85 -6.84 -7.65 -7.64
N SER A 86 -7.21 -7.24 -8.85
CA SER A 86 -6.25 -6.91 -9.93
C SER A 86 -6.01 -5.40 -10.07
N ASN A 87 -6.87 -4.60 -9.45
CA ASN A 87 -6.97 -3.16 -9.64
C ASN A 87 -6.78 -2.43 -8.30
N PRO A 88 -5.84 -1.46 -8.21
CA PRO A 88 -5.61 -0.69 -6.99
C PRO A 88 -6.82 0.15 -6.52
N ALA A 89 -7.60 0.74 -7.43
CA ALA A 89 -8.78 1.54 -7.07
C ALA A 89 -9.91 0.69 -6.45
N GLU A 90 -10.14 -0.52 -6.96
CA GLU A 90 -11.10 -1.48 -6.36
C GLU A 90 -10.69 -1.83 -4.91
N LEU A 91 -9.40 -2.09 -4.68
CA LEU A 91 -8.90 -2.45 -3.35
C LEU A 91 -8.89 -1.26 -2.38
N ASP A 92 -8.60 -0.04 -2.85
CA ASP A 92 -8.71 1.17 -2.04
C ASP A 92 -10.18 1.48 -1.69
N LEU A 93 -11.15 1.24 -2.58
CA LEU A 93 -12.57 1.35 -2.24
C LEU A 93 -12.95 0.38 -1.11
N LEU A 94 -12.58 -0.90 -1.21
CA LEU A 94 -12.81 -1.88 -0.14
C LEU A 94 -12.20 -1.38 1.17
N ARG A 95 -10.94 -0.96 1.14
CA ARG A 95 -10.21 -0.43 2.29
C ARG A 95 -10.94 0.77 2.91
N ARG A 96 -11.41 1.72 2.09
CA ARG A 96 -12.15 2.91 2.55
C ARG A 96 -13.45 2.53 3.25
N VAL A 97 -14.25 1.63 2.67
CA VAL A 97 -15.50 1.15 3.28
C VAL A 97 -15.24 0.50 4.64
N LEU A 98 -14.22 -0.36 4.72
CA LEU A 98 -13.91 -1.13 5.93
C LEU A 98 -13.22 -0.31 7.02
N LEU A 99 -12.53 0.79 6.68
CA LEU A 99 -11.85 1.67 7.65
C LEU A 99 -12.61 2.95 7.99
N SER A 100 -13.75 3.21 7.34
CA SER A 100 -14.63 4.34 7.66
C SER A 100 -15.49 4.07 8.90
N ALA A 101 -15.71 5.13 9.68
CA ALA A 101 -16.53 5.12 10.89
C ALA A 101 -17.97 5.57 10.59
N GLY A 102 -18.95 4.87 11.16
CA GLY A 102 -20.34 5.32 11.14
C GLY A 102 -21.26 4.37 11.91
N PRO A 103 -22.43 4.83 12.37
CA PRO A 103 -23.38 4.00 13.11
C PRO A 103 -23.67 2.72 12.34
N GLY A 104 -23.33 1.57 12.92
CA GLY A 104 -23.41 0.29 12.20
C GLY A 104 -24.83 -0.12 11.77
N PRO A 105 -24.95 -1.15 10.92
CA PRO A 105 -26.24 -1.67 10.42
C PRO A 105 -27.23 -2.00 11.55
N GLU A 106 -28.53 -1.95 11.24
CA GLU A 106 -29.56 -2.37 12.19
C GLU A 106 -29.38 -3.86 12.54
N GLY A 107 -29.41 -4.17 13.84
CA GLY A 107 -29.13 -5.51 14.35
C GLY A 107 -27.65 -5.92 14.36
N ALA A 108 -26.71 -5.02 14.06
CA ALA A 108 -25.28 -5.35 14.03
C ALA A 108 -24.77 -5.95 15.35
N THR A 109 -24.00 -7.03 15.23
CA THR A 109 -23.41 -7.76 16.37
C THR A 109 -21.88 -7.75 16.28
N THR A 110 -21.22 -8.20 17.36
CA THR A 110 -19.78 -8.46 17.36
C THR A 110 -19.37 -9.43 16.24
N ASP A 111 -20.24 -10.34 15.82
CA ASP A 111 -19.94 -11.31 14.77
C ASP A 111 -19.84 -10.62 13.40
N LEU A 112 -20.73 -9.66 13.11
CA LEU A 112 -20.62 -8.83 11.90
C LEU A 112 -19.37 -7.95 11.91
N THR A 113 -18.99 -7.41 13.08
CA THR A 113 -17.70 -6.73 13.25
C THR A 113 -16.53 -7.65 12.93
N VAL A 114 -16.57 -8.91 13.37
CA VAL A 114 -15.48 -9.87 13.14
C VAL A 114 -15.38 -10.24 11.66
N ILE A 115 -16.52 -10.35 10.96
CA ILE A 115 -16.54 -10.46 9.49
C ILE A 115 -15.87 -9.22 8.86
N LYS A 116 -16.30 -7.99 9.20
CA LYS A 116 -15.69 -6.73 8.70
C LYS A 116 -14.16 -6.71 8.87
N LEU A 117 -13.68 -7.05 10.07
CA LEU A 117 -12.24 -7.09 10.38
C LEU A 117 -11.52 -8.24 9.66
N ARG A 118 -12.19 -9.37 9.42
CA ARG A 118 -11.61 -10.51 8.70
C ARG A 118 -11.48 -10.21 7.21
N THR A 119 -12.51 -9.65 6.57
CA THR A 119 -12.48 -9.19 5.17
C THR A 119 -11.35 -8.17 4.97
N LEU A 120 -11.22 -7.20 5.88
CA LEU A 120 -10.13 -6.21 5.87
C LEU A 120 -8.75 -6.86 6.01
N ALA A 121 -8.62 -7.84 6.92
CA ALA A 121 -7.37 -8.55 7.13
C ALA A 121 -6.97 -9.39 5.91
N ASP A 122 -7.92 -10.11 5.31
CA ASP A 122 -7.68 -10.99 4.15
C ASP A 122 -7.36 -10.20 2.87
N ALA A 123 -7.92 -9.00 2.72
CA ALA A 123 -7.55 -8.03 1.68
C ALA A 123 -6.11 -7.49 1.80
N GLY A 124 -5.38 -7.79 2.88
CA GLY A 124 -4.00 -7.35 3.11
C GLY A 124 -3.82 -6.29 4.18
N PHE A 125 -4.89 -5.76 4.76
CA PHE A 125 -4.87 -4.70 5.77
C PHE A 125 -4.97 -5.24 7.20
N TYR A 126 -4.30 -6.37 7.47
CA TYR A 126 -4.42 -7.08 8.75
C TYR A 126 -3.87 -6.29 9.94
N GLU A 127 -2.89 -5.40 9.75
CA GLU A 127 -2.40 -4.50 10.79
C GLU A 127 -3.43 -3.41 11.14
N GLU A 128 -4.14 -2.89 10.14
CA GLU A 128 -5.23 -1.94 10.34
C GLU A 128 -6.44 -2.63 11.01
N ALA A 129 -6.75 -3.88 10.63
CA ALA A 129 -7.77 -4.70 11.29
C ALA A 129 -7.42 -4.99 12.77
N ALA A 130 -6.16 -5.33 13.05
CA ALA A 130 -5.68 -5.50 14.41
C ALA A 130 -5.78 -4.20 15.22
N SER A 131 -5.39 -3.06 14.62
CA SER A 131 -5.47 -1.75 15.26
C SER A 131 -6.91 -1.38 15.64
N LEU A 132 -7.88 -1.60 14.74
CA LEU A 132 -9.31 -1.38 15.04
C LEU A 132 -9.83 -2.32 16.14
N ALA A 133 -9.39 -3.58 16.17
CA ALA A 133 -9.76 -4.52 17.22
C ALA A 133 -9.20 -4.10 18.60
N GLU A 134 -7.97 -3.61 18.67
CA GLU A 134 -7.34 -3.18 19.93
C GLU A 134 -8.04 -1.95 20.55
N LEU A 135 -8.63 -1.06 19.74
CA LEU A 135 -9.43 0.08 20.22
C LEU A 135 -10.67 -0.34 21.03
N SER A 136 -11.22 -1.54 20.80
CA SER A 136 -12.35 -2.07 21.57
C SER A 136 -11.96 -2.55 22.98
N GLY A 137 -10.66 -2.68 23.26
CA GLY A 137 -10.12 -3.06 24.57
C GLY A 137 -10.48 -4.46 25.06
N GLY A 138 -9.95 -4.85 26.23
CA GLY A 138 -10.39 -6.05 26.97
C GLY A 138 -10.26 -7.40 26.24
N LEU A 139 -9.44 -7.49 25.19
CA LEU A 139 -9.40 -8.58 24.21
C LEU A 139 -9.30 -10.01 24.77
N SER A 140 -8.69 -10.22 25.94
CA SER A 140 -8.63 -11.54 26.60
C SER A 140 -10.01 -12.13 26.96
N ARG A 141 -11.06 -11.31 26.96
CA ARG A 141 -12.48 -11.70 27.15
C ARG A 141 -13.31 -11.59 25.87
N GLN A 142 -12.71 -11.13 24.76
CA GLN A 142 -13.36 -10.93 23.47
C GLN A 142 -12.70 -11.84 22.41
N PRO A 143 -12.86 -13.16 22.52
CA PRO A 143 -12.09 -14.12 21.71
C PRO A 143 -12.27 -13.92 20.21
N LYS A 144 -13.43 -13.42 19.73
CA LYS A 144 -13.64 -13.14 18.31
C LYS A 144 -12.87 -11.90 17.82
N LEU A 145 -12.88 -10.79 18.56
CA LEU A 145 -12.09 -9.60 18.20
C LEU A 145 -10.58 -9.87 18.32
N ALA A 146 -10.16 -10.66 19.30
CA ALA A 146 -8.77 -11.05 19.47
C ALA A 146 -8.21 -11.87 18.29
N GLN A 147 -9.06 -12.44 17.43
CA GLN A 147 -8.64 -13.16 16.23
C GLN A 147 -7.88 -12.23 15.27
N ALA A 148 -8.39 -11.02 15.02
CA ALA A 148 -7.77 -10.06 14.09
C ALA A 148 -6.32 -9.74 14.51
N VAL A 149 -6.09 -9.52 15.80
CA VAL A 149 -4.77 -9.18 16.34
C VAL A 149 -3.82 -10.37 16.34
N ALA A 150 -4.29 -11.56 16.75
CA ALA A 150 -3.46 -12.76 16.69
C ALA A 150 -3.16 -13.18 15.24
N TYR A 151 -4.02 -12.85 14.29
CA TYR A 151 -3.79 -13.08 12.86
C TYR A 151 -2.72 -12.14 12.31
N ALA A 152 -2.75 -10.86 12.68
CA ALA A 152 -1.70 -9.89 12.34
C ALA A 152 -0.33 -10.27 12.92
N ASP A 153 -0.26 -10.63 14.22
CA ASP A 153 0.98 -11.13 14.84
C ASP A 153 1.54 -12.33 14.04
N MET A 154 0.67 -13.28 13.67
CA MET A 154 1.04 -14.49 12.95
C MET A 154 1.56 -14.20 11.53
N LEU A 155 0.91 -13.32 10.77
CA LEU A 155 1.30 -12.96 9.41
C LEU A 155 2.53 -12.05 9.34
N ASN A 156 2.83 -11.32 10.42
CA ASN A 156 4.09 -10.61 10.61
C ASN A 156 5.23 -11.51 11.14
N GLY A 157 5.04 -12.83 11.15
CA GLY A 157 6.05 -13.79 11.58
C GLY A 157 6.21 -13.95 13.09
N ASP A 158 5.50 -13.17 13.92
CA ASP A 158 5.48 -13.32 15.38
C ASP A 158 4.40 -14.32 15.83
N LEU A 159 4.51 -15.54 15.31
CA LEU A 159 3.69 -16.68 15.74
C LEU A 159 3.79 -16.87 17.27
N ALA A 160 4.93 -16.56 17.89
CA ALA A 160 5.11 -16.67 19.33
C ALA A 160 4.16 -15.73 20.10
N THR A 161 3.94 -14.50 19.64
CA THR A 161 2.96 -13.56 20.24
C THR A 161 1.53 -14.00 19.96
N ALA A 162 1.21 -14.43 18.74
CA ALA A 162 -0.10 -15.02 18.40
C ALA A 162 -0.46 -16.18 19.35
N CYS A 163 0.47 -17.12 19.56
CA CYS A 163 0.32 -18.25 20.48
C CYS A 163 0.05 -17.80 21.93
N ARG A 164 0.76 -16.77 22.42
CA ARG A 164 0.52 -16.20 23.76
C ARG A 164 -0.88 -15.58 23.87
N ARG A 165 -1.38 -14.89 22.84
CA ARG A 165 -2.76 -14.35 22.85
C ARG A 165 -3.78 -15.49 22.97
N GLY A 166 -3.67 -16.53 22.15
CA GLY A 166 -4.55 -17.71 22.22
C GLY A 166 -4.51 -18.44 23.56
N ALA A 167 -3.33 -18.58 24.17
CA ALA A 167 -3.16 -19.19 25.50
C ALA A 167 -3.79 -18.36 26.65
N ASN A 168 -3.88 -17.04 26.48
CA ASN A 168 -4.37 -16.11 27.50
C ASN A 168 -5.89 -15.82 27.42
N LEU A 169 -6.60 -16.30 26.39
CA LEU A 169 -8.05 -16.15 26.26
C LEU A 169 -8.80 -16.80 27.43
N GLN A 170 -9.84 -16.15 27.95
CA GLN A 170 -10.65 -16.72 29.05
C GLN A 170 -11.78 -17.64 28.55
N THR A 171 -12.24 -17.45 27.31
CA THR A 171 -13.36 -18.16 26.65
C THR A 171 -13.03 -18.37 25.16
N GLY A 172 -13.95 -18.96 24.38
CA GLY A 172 -13.84 -19.04 22.90
C GLY A 172 -12.72 -19.93 22.33
N ARG A 173 -11.90 -20.56 23.16
CA ARG A 173 -10.76 -21.40 22.74
C ARG A 173 -11.13 -22.60 21.83
N SER A 174 -12.41 -22.97 21.74
CA SER A 174 -12.90 -24.05 20.87
C SER A 174 -13.32 -23.58 19.47
N GLU A 175 -13.32 -22.27 19.19
CA GLU A 175 -13.62 -21.73 17.84
C GLU A 175 -12.54 -22.17 16.83
N PRO A 176 -12.91 -22.39 15.54
CA PRO A 176 -12.00 -22.83 14.50
C PRO A 176 -10.68 -22.07 14.42
N PHE A 177 -10.72 -20.73 14.37
CA PHE A 177 -9.52 -19.88 14.31
C PHE A 177 -8.52 -20.22 15.42
N TRP A 178 -9.00 -20.36 16.66
CA TRP A 178 -8.16 -20.65 17.83
C TRP A 178 -7.68 -22.09 17.89
N LEU A 179 -8.33 -23.02 17.18
CA LEU A 179 -7.85 -24.37 16.96
C LEU A 179 -6.77 -24.42 15.88
N LYS A 180 -6.96 -23.71 14.75
CA LYS A 180 -5.96 -23.58 13.67
C LYS A 180 -4.66 -22.99 14.20
N LEU A 181 -4.73 -21.85 14.89
CA LEU A 181 -3.56 -21.22 15.50
C LEU A 181 -2.89 -22.14 16.53
N ARG A 182 -3.66 -22.82 17.38
CA ARG A 182 -3.11 -23.75 18.39
C ARG A 182 -2.38 -24.93 17.77
N LEU A 183 -2.87 -25.45 16.64
CA LEU A 183 -2.20 -26.50 15.87
C LEU A 183 -0.80 -26.04 15.44
N LEU A 184 -0.68 -24.85 14.83
CA LEU A 184 0.61 -24.25 14.44
C LEU A 184 1.53 -24.06 15.66
N CYS A 185 0.99 -23.57 16.78
CA CYS A 185 1.73 -23.40 18.03
C CYS A 185 2.27 -24.73 18.60
N TYR A 186 1.47 -25.79 18.58
CA TYR A 186 1.90 -27.10 19.07
C TYR A 186 2.97 -27.71 18.17
N VAL A 187 2.85 -27.58 16.85
CA VAL A 187 3.89 -28.06 15.93
C VAL A 187 5.18 -27.26 16.09
N GLN A 188 5.10 -25.94 16.26
CA GLN A 188 6.26 -25.07 16.55
C GLN A 188 7.02 -25.49 17.82
N ASN A 189 6.32 -26.06 18.80
CA ASN A 189 6.87 -26.55 20.07
C ASN A 189 7.22 -28.05 20.05
N GLY A 190 6.97 -28.78 18.96
CA GLY A 190 7.18 -30.23 18.86
C GLY A 190 6.10 -31.09 19.54
N GLU A 191 4.98 -30.51 19.97
CA GLU A 191 3.87 -31.17 20.68
C GLU A 191 2.88 -31.83 19.71
N THR A 192 3.36 -32.70 18.81
CA THR A 192 2.57 -33.25 17.68
C THR A 192 1.28 -33.97 18.11
N ALA A 193 1.26 -34.65 19.25
CA ALA A 193 0.05 -35.29 19.77
C ALA A 193 -1.05 -34.29 20.19
N ALA A 194 -0.66 -33.09 20.65
CA ALA A 194 -1.62 -32.02 21.00
C ALA A 194 -2.07 -31.26 19.74
N ALA A 195 -1.21 -31.17 18.73
CA ALA A 195 -1.58 -30.70 17.39
C ALA A 195 -2.60 -31.64 16.72
N ASP A 196 -2.39 -32.97 16.78
CA ASP A 196 -3.32 -33.97 16.22
C ASP A 196 -4.70 -33.92 16.87
N LEU A 197 -4.77 -33.75 18.20
CA LEU A 197 -6.03 -33.49 18.90
C LEU A 197 -6.72 -32.20 18.39
N SER A 198 -5.96 -31.14 18.14
CA SER A 198 -6.50 -29.88 17.61
C SER A 198 -7.03 -30.05 16.17
N LEU A 199 -6.34 -30.85 15.34
CA LEU A 199 -6.79 -31.24 14.01
C LEU A 199 -8.04 -32.13 14.05
N GLY A 200 -8.15 -33.04 15.01
CA GLY A 200 -9.34 -33.85 15.26
C GLY A 200 -10.57 -32.99 15.51
N LEU A 201 -10.46 -32.02 16.44
CA LEU A 201 -11.54 -31.08 16.75
C LEU A 201 -11.95 -30.21 15.55
N LEU A 202 -10.99 -29.77 14.73
CA LEU A 202 -11.26 -29.03 13.49
C LEU A 202 -12.04 -29.88 12.47
N ARG A 203 -11.72 -31.17 12.34
CA ARG A 203 -12.45 -32.13 11.49
C ARG A 203 -13.86 -32.41 12.01
N GLU A 204 -14.03 -32.58 13.32
CA GLU A 204 -15.34 -32.77 13.97
C GLU A 204 -16.27 -31.57 13.75
N GLN A 205 -15.72 -30.36 13.68
CA GLN A 205 -16.46 -29.12 13.39
C GLN A 205 -16.66 -28.86 11.88
N ALA A 206 -16.16 -29.73 10.99
CA ALA A 206 -16.10 -29.51 9.54
C ALA A 206 -15.46 -28.16 9.15
N ALA A 207 -14.47 -27.71 9.93
CA ALA A 207 -13.90 -26.37 9.86
C ALA A 207 -12.61 -26.25 9.03
N LEU A 208 -12.39 -27.21 8.12
CA LEU A 208 -11.27 -27.31 7.20
C LEU A 208 -11.80 -27.76 5.84
N ASP A 209 -11.25 -27.21 4.76
CA ASP A 209 -11.40 -27.81 3.44
C ASP A 209 -10.46 -29.02 3.25
N GLY A 210 -10.61 -29.70 2.11
CA GLY A 210 -9.84 -30.91 1.80
C GLY A 210 -8.34 -30.67 1.63
N SER A 211 -7.92 -29.49 1.19
CA SER A 211 -6.52 -29.08 0.99
C SER A 211 -5.86 -28.66 2.29
N GLU A 212 -6.47 -27.75 3.04
CA GLU A 212 -6.00 -27.29 4.36
C GLU A 212 -5.88 -28.48 5.33
N GLY A 213 -6.87 -29.38 5.33
CA GLY A 213 -6.83 -30.61 6.12
C GLY A 213 -5.71 -31.59 5.74
N GLN A 214 -5.26 -31.60 4.48
CA GLN A 214 -4.08 -32.35 4.04
C GLN A 214 -2.79 -31.66 4.48
N LEU A 215 -2.69 -30.34 4.29
CA LEU A 215 -1.54 -29.54 4.68
C LEU A 215 -1.27 -29.61 6.19
N PHE A 216 -2.31 -29.50 7.03
CA PHE A 216 -2.16 -29.64 8.48
C PHE A 216 -1.79 -31.08 8.90
N THR A 217 -2.20 -32.10 8.13
CA THR A 217 -1.75 -33.49 8.37
C THR A 217 -0.27 -33.66 8.03
N ALA A 218 0.18 -33.09 6.91
CA ALA A 218 1.60 -33.06 6.54
C ALA A 218 2.44 -32.35 7.61
N LEU A 219 1.96 -31.20 8.10
CA LEU A 219 2.60 -30.41 9.15
C LEU A 219 2.78 -31.20 10.46
N ILE A 220 1.74 -31.89 10.93
CA ILE A 220 1.80 -32.68 12.18
C ILE A 220 2.68 -33.93 12.03
N THR A 221 2.66 -34.57 10.86
CA THR A 221 3.47 -35.76 10.59
C THR A 221 4.93 -35.45 10.26
N GLY A 222 5.28 -34.18 10.05
CA GLY A 222 6.58 -33.74 9.55
C GLY A 222 6.88 -34.23 8.13
N ARG A 223 5.85 -34.65 7.37
CA ARG A 223 6.01 -35.15 6.01
C ARG A 223 5.85 -33.99 5.03
N THR A 224 6.95 -33.35 4.68
CA THR A 224 7.00 -32.36 3.58
C THR A 224 6.44 -32.98 2.28
N PRO A 225 5.45 -32.35 1.63
CA PRO A 225 5.02 -32.70 0.28
C PRO A 225 6.13 -32.52 -0.76
N ASP A 226 6.08 -33.26 -1.86
CA ASP A 226 7.03 -33.10 -2.98
C ASP A 226 6.87 -31.75 -3.70
N SER A 227 5.68 -31.14 -3.60
CA SER A 227 5.38 -29.78 -4.05
C SER A 227 4.27 -29.16 -3.20
N PHE A 228 4.26 -27.83 -3.09
CA PHE A 228 3.22 -27.07 -2.41
C PHE A 228 2.30 -26.39 -3.43
N ALA A 229 0.99 -26.41 -3.19
CA ALA A 229 0.04 -25.57 -3.92
C ALA A 229 0.18 -24.10 -3.49
N ALA A 230 -0.31 -23.17 -4.31
CA ALA A 230 -0.45 -21.77 -3.92
C ALA A 230 -1.31 -21.66 -2.66
N PRO A 231 -0.85 -20.97 -1.60
CA PRO A 231 -1.60 -20.85 -0.36
C PRO A 231 -2.89 -20.06 -0.60
N GLN A 232 -4.01 -20.53 -0.05
CA GLN A 232 -5.33 -19.90 -0.23
C GLN A 232 -5.66 -18.96 0.94
N THR A 233 -5.21 -19.33 2.13
CA THR A 233 -5.33 -18.53 3.36
C THR A 233 -3.96 -18.25 3.96
N GLY A 234 -3.87 -17.20 4.79
CA GLY A 234 -2.67 -16.97 5.60
C GLY A 234 -2.36 -18.08 6.62
N PHE A 235 -3.31 -18.96 6.96
CA PHE A 235 -3.00 -20.17 7.75
C PHE A 235 -2.26 -21.22 6.90
N ASP A 236 -2.65 -21.40 5.62
CA ASP A 236 -1.94 -22.28 4.68
C ASP A 236 -0.53 -21.80 4.44
N TYR A 237 -0.36 -20.49 4.24
CA TYR A 237 0.96 -19.88 4.07
C TYR A 237 1.89 -20.22 5.25
N VAL A 238 1.47 -19.94 6.49
CA VAL A 238 2.30 -20.18 7.68
C VAL A 238 2.54 -21.68 7.91
N ALA A 239 1.54 -22.54 7.67
CA ALA A 239 1.69 -24.00 7.76
C ALA A 239 2.69 -24.55 6.72
N ALA A 240 2.62 -24.10 5.47
CA ALA A 240 3.53 -24.48 4.42
C ALA A 240 4.97 -23.99 4.72
N ARG A 241 5.11 -22.76 5.22
CA ARG A 241 6.41 -22.21 5.63
C ARG A 241 7.04 -22.97 6.80
N GLN A 242 6.26 -23.42 7.79
CA GLN A 242 6.74 -24.33 8.84
C GLN A 242 7.21 -25.70 8.31
N LEU A 243 6.67 -26.18 7.18
CA LEU A 243 7.14 -27.37 6.46
C LEU A 243 8.36 -27.11 5.55
N GLY A 244 8.86 -25.88 5.48
CA GLY A 244 9.98 -25.48 4.65
C GLY A 244 9.63 -25.12 3.20
N ALA A 245 8.35 -24.85 2.89
CA ALA A 245 7.94 -24.41 1.55
C ALA A 245 8.67 -23.13 1.13
N SER A 246 9.15 -23.10 -0.12
CA SER A 246 9.54 -21.88 -0.81
C SER A 246 8.63 -21.71 -2.01
N PHE A 247 8.00 -20.55 -2.14
CA PHE A 247 7.12 -20.23 -3.26
C PHE A 247 7.93 -19.50 -4.36
N THR A 248 7.56 -19.69 -5.62
CA THR A 248 8.02 -18.88 -6.75
C THR A 248 7.05 -17.72 -7.01
N PRO A 249 7.45 -16.67 -7.78
CA PRO A 249 6.53 -15.64 -8.23
C PRO A 249 5.25 -16.21 -8.88
N ASP A 250 5.38 -17.17 -9.79
CA ASP A 250 4.25 -17.86 -10.46
C ASP A 250 3.27 -18.55 -9.48
N GLN A 251 3.72 -18.95 -8.28
CA GLN A 251 2.87 -19.54 -7.24
C GLN A 251 2.21 -18.49 -6.33
N LEU A 252 2.60 -17.22 -6.47
CA LEU A 252 2.07 -16.07 -5.76
C LEU A 252 1.18 -15.19 -6.67
N GLU A 253 1.15 -15.46 -7.97
CA GLU A 253 0.22 -14.81 -8.90
C GLU A 253 -1.23 -15.06 -8.46
N GLY A 254 -1.99 -13.98 -8.29
CA GLY A 254 -3.40 -14.04 -7.89
C GLY A 254 -3.66 -14.55 -6.46
N VAL A 255 -2.67 -14.59 -5.57
CA VAL A 255 -2.94 -14.86 -4.13
C VAL A 255 -3.57 -13.64 -3.44
N SER A 256 -4.24 -13.87 -2.32
CA SER A 256 -4.89 -12.84 -1.52
C SER A 256 -3.88 -11.86 -0.88
N GLY A 257 -4.32 -10.61 -0.67
CA GLY A 257 -3.43 -9.52 -0.27
C GLY A 257 -2.74 -9.72 1.09
N ASN A 258 -3.37 -10.47 2.00
CA ASN A 258 -2.78 -10.93 3.25
C ASN A 258 -1.54 -11.81 3.05
N ILE A 259 -1.54 -12.68 2.04
CA ILE A 259 -0.44 -13.57 1.68
C ILE A 259 0.68 -12.76 1.02
N LEU A 260 0.36 -11.86 0.08
CA LEU A 260 1.35 -10.96 -0.52
C LEU A 260 2.09 -10.16 0.56
N ARG A 261 1.37 -9.49 1.48
CA ARG A 261 1.99 -8.74 2.59
C ARG A 261 2.80 -9.63 3.53
N ALA A 262 2.33 -10.84 3.83
CA ALA A 262 3.07 -11.79 4.66
C ALA A 262 4.37 -12.26 3.98
N VAL A 263 4.37 -12.54 2.68
CA VAL A 263 5.57 -12.91 1.92
C VAL A 263 6.59 -11.76 1.88
N ALA A 264 6.14 -10.53 1.62
CA ALA A 264 7.03 -9.36 1.62
C ALA A 264 7.73 -9.18 2.99
N ASN A 265 6.99 -9.41 4.07
CA ASN A 265 7.46 -9.32 5.46
C ASN A 265 8.29 -10.53 5.93
N ASP A 266 8.16 -11.73 5.36
CA ASP A 266 8.89 -12.92 5.79
C ASP A 266 10.38 -12.84 5.42
N PRO A 267 11.31 -12.66 6.38
CA PRO A 267 12.74 -12.56 6.09
C PRO A 267 13.37 -13.88 5.63
N ALA A 268 12.66 -15.01 5.75
CA ALA A 268 13.12 -16.34 5.35
C ALA A 268 12.48 -16.83 4.04
N ALA A 269 11.64 -16.02 3.37
CA ALA A 269 11.19 -16.29 2.00
C ALA A 269 12.34 -16.05 1.00
N SER A 270 12.28 -16.67 -0.18
CA SER A 270 13.27 -16.47 -1.25
C SER A 270 13.30 -15.02 -1.71
N LEU A 271 14.45 -14.55 -2.22
CA LEU A 271 14.58 -13.17 -2.71
C LEU A 271 13.51 -12.85 -3.75
N ASP A 272 13.35 -13.72 -4.75
CA ASP A 272 12.41 -13.58 -5.86
C ASP A 272 10.94 -13.50 -5.39
N ALA A 273 10.56 -14.30 -4.39
CA ALA A 273 9.22 -14.24 -3.81
C ALA A 273 8.98 -12.93 -3.04
N ARG A 274 9.99 -12.46 -2.30
CA ARG A 274 9.91 -11.19 -1.55
C ARG A 274 9.88 -9.99 -2.47
N THR A 275 10.68 -9.96 -3.54
CA THR A 275 10.72 -8.84 -4.51
C THR A 275 9.40 -8.76 -5.27
N TYR A 276 8.88 -9.89 -5.76
CA TYR A 276 7.54 -9.99 -6.34
C TYR A 276 6.48 -9.47 -5.37
N ALA A 277 6.42 -10.00 -4.14
CA ALA A 277 5.42 -9.57 -3.16
C ALA A 277 5.52 -8.08 -2.75
N ILE A 278 6.72 -7.50 -2.74
CA ILE A 278 6.92 -6.05 -2.53
C ILE A 278 6.39 -5.24 -3.72
N ARG A 279 6.66 -5.69 -4.96
CA ARG A 279 6.17 -5.08 -6.20
C ARG A 279 4.64 -5.09 -6.24
N GLU A 280 4.01 -6.26 -6.13
CA GLU A 280 2.55 -6.42 -6.15
C GLU A 280 1.88 -5.67 -5.00
N GLY A 281 2.42 -5.79 -3.78
CA GLY A 281 1.90 -5.11 -2.61
C GLY A 281 1.94 -3.60 -2.75
N LEU A 282 2.98 -3.04 -3.39
CA LEU A 282 3.08 -1.61 -3.65
C LEU A 282 2.17 -1.15 -4.81
N TYR A 283 2.06 -1.94 -5.87
CA TYR A 283 1.15 -1.69 -6.99
C TYR A 283 -0.30 -1.61 -6.50
N LEU A 284 -0.80 -2.65 -5.83
CA LEU A 284 -2.16 -2.72 -5.28
C LEU A 284 -2.40 -1.78 -4.09
N GLY A 285 -1.35 -1.19 -3.49
CA GLY A 285 -1.46 -0.29 -2.34
C GLY A 285 -1.64 -0.99 -0.98
N ILE A 286 -1.48 -2.31 -0.94
CA ILE A 286 -1.40 -3.13 0.30
C ILE A 286 -0.19 -2.68 1.15
N LEU A 287 0.92 -2.37 0.49
CA LEU A 287 2.12 -1.78 1.11
C LEU A 287 2.13 -0.28 0.86
N ARG A 288 2.24 0.51 1.92
CA ARG A 288 2.49 1.95 1.80
C ARG A 288 3.87 2.17 1.17
N PRO A 289 4.08 3.23 0.37
CA PRO A 289 5.38 3.50 -0.24
C PRO A 289 6.55 3.64 0.75
N SER A 290 6.30 4.12 1.98
CA SER A 290 7.29 4.12 3.07
C SER A 290 7.75 2.70 3.43
N ASP A 291 6.79 1.81 3.57
CA ASP A 291 6.98 0.46 4.11
C ASP A 291 7.64 -0.42 3.06
N ALA A 292 7.22 -0.29 1.79
CA ALA A 292 7.89 -0.91 0.65
C ALA A 292 9.38 -0.51 0.58
N ARG A 293 9.72 0.79 0.72
CA ARG A 293 11.12 1.24 0.78
C ARG A 293 11.89 0.64 1.96
N SER A 294 11.30 0.56 3.14
CA SER A 294 11.92 -0.12 4.30
C SER A 294 12.09 -1.63 4.09
N LEU A 295 11.17 -2.28 3.39
CA LEU A 295 11.28 -3.69 3.02
C LEU A 295 12.38 -3.92 1.99
N VAL A 296 12.50 -3.08 0.95
CA VAL A 296 13.63 -3.09 0.00
C VAL A 296 14.96 -2.89 0.73
N GLN A 297 15.02 -1.99 1.72
CA GLN A 297 16.20 -1.80 2.56
C GLN A 297 16.55 -3.04 3.42
N SER A 298 15.59 -3.93 3.70
CA SER A 298 15.78 -5.19 4.43
C SER A 298 16.22 -6.38 3.56
N LEU A 299 16.18 -6.23 2.22
CA LEU A 299 16.62 -7.28 1.31
C LEU A 299 18.14 -7.45 1.40
N GLN A 300 18.60 -8.70 1.39
CA GLN A 300 20.02 -9.05 1.47
C GLN A 300 20.70 -8.94 0.09
N LEU A 301 20.66 -7.73 -0.48
CA LEU A 301 21.24 -7.40 -1.78
C LEU A 301 22.76 -7.15 -1.62
N SER A 302 23.55 -7.75 -2.50
CA SER A 302 25.00 -7.55 -2.48
C SER A 302 25.40 -6.22 -3.15
N PRO A 303 26.55 -5.61 -2.77
CA PRO A 303 27.05 -4.40 -3.43
C PRO A 303 27.24 -4.57 -4.94
N GLU A 304 27.60 -5.78 -5.38
CA GLU A 304 27.75 -6.12 -6.81
C GLU A 304 26.39 -6.08 -7.53
N GLN A 305 25.32 -6.62 -6.93
CA GLN A 305 23.97 -6.53 -7.50
C GLN A 305 23.50 -5.08 -7.64
N ILE A 306 23.75 -4.25 -6.62
CA ILE A 306 23.41 -2.82 -6.64
C ILE A 306 24.23 -2.07 -7.70
N ALA A 307 25.52 -2.40 -7.86
CA ALA A 307 26.36 -1.82 -8.90
C ALA A 307 25.88 -2.17 -10.33
N THR A 308 25.24 -3.32 -10.53
CA THR A 308 24.64 -3.72 -11.83
C THR A 308 23.26 -3.10 -12.11
N ALA A 309 22.73 -2.21 -11.27
CA ALA A 309 21.35 -1.75 -11.38
C ALA A 309 20.97 -1.13 -12.75
N ARG A 310 21.83 -0.28 -13.34
CA ARG A 310 21.57 0.30 -14.68
C ARG A 310 21.63 -0.74 -15.80
N GLU A 311 22.57 -1.70 -15.74
CA GLU A 311 22.64 -2.82 -16.68
C GLU A 311 21.39 -3.73 -16.56
N ALA A 312 20.88 -3.95 -15.35
CA ALA A 312 19.65 -4.71 -15.14
C ALA A 312 18.43 -4.00 -15.75
N LEU A 313 18.38 -2.66 -15.69
CA LEU A 313 17.34 -1.84 -16.30
C LEU A 313 17.32 -1.96 -17.83
N GLU A 314 18.50 -1.96 -18.45
CA GLU A 314 18.67 -2.11 -19.92
C GLU A 314 18.36 -3.53 -20.40
N THR A 315 18.72 -4.55 -19.62
CA THR A 315 18.74 -5.95 -20.08
C THR A 315 17.57 -6.81 -19.61
N ARG A 316 16.96 -6.48 -18.45
CA ARG A 316 15.89 -7.24 -17.79
C ARG A 316 14.94 -6.30 -17.02
N PRO A 317 14.31 -5.29 -17.67
CA PRO A 317 13.36 -4.39 -17.02
C PRO A 317 12.14 -5.11 -16.43
N GLU A 318 11.79 -6.28 -16.96
CA GLU A 318 10.67 -7.12 -16.53
C GLU A 318 10.91 -7.91 -15.22
N ASP A 319 12.16 -8.04 -14.77
CA ASP A 319 12.49 -8.73 -13.52
C ASP A 319 11.99 -7.92 -12.31
N PRO A 320 11.11 -8.46 -11.43
CA PRO A 320 10.61 -7.77 -10.24
C PRO A 320 11.69 -7.23 -9.29
N LEU A 321 12.92 -7.76 -9.35
CA LEU A 321 14.06 -7.24 -8.58
C LEU A 321 14.67 -5.96 -9.21
N THR A 322 14.62 -5.79 -10.54
CA THR A 322 15.25 -4.66 -11.26
C THR A 322 14.82 -3.28 -10.73
N PRO A 323 13.53 -2.91 -10.63
CA PRO A 323 13.12 -1.59 -10.12
C PRO A 323 13.55 -1.37 -8.66
N LEU A 324 13.65 -2.44 -7.87
CA LEU A 324 14.08 -2.38 -6.47
C LEU A 324 15.60 -2.19 -6.34
N LEU A 325 16.39 -2.79 -7.24
CA LEU A 325 17.84 -2.54 -7.37
C LEU A 325 18.13 -1.11 -7.80
N VAL A 326 17.43 -0.59 -8.80
CA VAL A 326 17.64 0.79 -9.28
C VAL A 326 17.26 1.81 -8.21
N TRP A 327 16.14 1.59 -7.50
CA TRP A 327 15.79 2.41 -6.34
C TRP A 327 16.87 2.34 -5.24
N ARG A 328 17.41 1.15 -4.96
CA ARG A 328 18.47 0.97 -3.96
C ARG A 328 19.76 1.69 -4.36
N ALA A 329 20.17 1.61 -5.62
CA ALA A 329 21.35 2.30 -6.14
C ALA A 329 21.19 3.83 -6.04
N ALA A 330 20.03 4.37 -6.46
CA ALA A 330 19.73 5.80 -6.31
C ALA A 330 19.70 6.25 -4.84
N ALA A 331 19.19 5.41 -3.93
CA ALA A 331 19.16 5.69 -2.48
C ALA A 331 20.55 5.80 -1.85
N GLU A 332 21.57 5.14 -2.41
CA GLU A 332 22.95 5.18 -1.91
C GLU A 332 23.75 6.37 -2.47
N MET A 333 23.31 6.97 -3.58
CA MET A 333 23.86 8.20 -4.18
C MET A 333 23.49 9.45 -3.35
N THR A 334 24.06 9.55 -2.15
CA THR A 334 23.77 10.61 -1.17
C THR A 334 24.79 11.76 -1.18
N ALA A 335 25.95 11.59 -1.80
CA ALA A 335 26.98 12.62 -1.87
C ALA A 335 26.67 13.66 -2.98
N PRO A 336 26.91 14.97 -2.77
CA PRO A 336 26.52 16.03 -3.73
C PRO A 336 27.08 15.85 -5.14
N GLU A 337 28.27 15.26 -5.28
CA GLU A 337 28.90 14.94 -6.57
C GLU A 337 28.07 13.97 -7.43
N PHE A 338 27.23 13.12 -6.84
CA PHE A 338 26.38 12.16 -7.55
C PHE A 338 24.98 12.72 -7.89
N THR A 339 24.69 14.00 -7.62
CA THR A 339 23.35 14.57 -7.85
C THR A 339 22.88 14.41 -9.31
N ILE A 340 23.79 14.60 -10.28
CA ILE A 340 23.50 14.44 -11.71
C ILE A 340 23.28 12.95 -12.04
N ASP A 341 24.18 12.07 -11.63
CA ASP A 341 24.08 10.62 -11.88
C ASP A 341 22.82 10.01 -11.27
N ARG A 342 22.44 10.45 -10.06
CA ARG A 342 21.20 10.08 -9.37
C ARG A 342 19.97 10.57 -10.12
N THR A 343 19.98 11.82 -10.59
CA THR A 343 18.87 12.40 -11.36
C THR A 343 18.68 11.68 -12.69
N ALA A 344 19.77 11.35 -13.39
CA ALA A 344 19.72 10.53 -14.60
C ALA A 344 19.20 9.12 -14.28
N LEU A 345 19.72 8.44 -13.25
CA LEU A 345 19.30 7.09 -12.89
C LEU A 345 17.81 7.00 -12.50
N ILE A 346 17.26 8.01 -11.83
CA ILE A 346 15.82 8.08 -11.53
C ILE A 346 15.01 8.30 -12.83
N GLY A 347 15.49 9.17 -13.72
CA GLY A 347 14.88 9.40 -15.04
C GLY A 347 14.85 8.14 -15.90
N ASP A 348 16.01 7.51 -16.07
CA ASP A 348 16.18 6.21 -16.76
C ASP A 348 15.20 5.18 -16.18
N ALA A 349 15.12 5.07 -14.84
CA ALA A 349 14.24 4.11 -14.16
C ALA A 349 12.76 4.34 -14.44
N LEU A 350 12.31 5.60 -14.52
CA LEU A 350 10.93 5.94 -14.82
C LEU A 350 10.60 5.74 -16.30
N GLN A 351 11.55 6.04 -17.20
CA GLN A 351 11.40 5.87 -18.64
C GLN A 351 11.42 4.40 -19.08
N SER A 352 12.05 3.49 -18.31
CA SER A 352 12.11 2.07 -18.68
C SER A 352 10.77 1.35 -18.67
N ALA A 353 9.76 1.90 -17.97
CA ALA A 353 8.47 1.26 -17.78
C ALA A 353 7.73 1.07 -19.11
N GLN A 354 7.33 -0.17 -19.40
CA GLN A 354 6.53 -0.53 -20.58
C GLN A 354 5.03 -0.62 -20.25
N THR A 355 4.69 -0.73 -18.97
CA THR A 355 3.30 -0.86 -18.49
C THR A 355 2.95 0.18 -17.43
N ALA A 356 1.65 0.49 -17.30
CA ALA A 356 1.13 1.35 -16.22
C ALA A 356 1.46 0.80 -14.82
N GLU A 357 1.50 -0.53 -14.68
CA GLU A 357 1.82 -1.24 -13.45
C GLU A 357 3.28 -1.01 -13.03
N GLU A 358 4.23 -1.25 -13.94
CA GLU A 358 5.66 -0.96 -13.73
C GLU A 358 5.89 0.51 -13.37
N PHE A 359 5.32 1.44 -14.17
CA PHE A 359 5.46 2.86 -13.91
C PHE A 359 4.86 3.23 -12.55
N THR A 360 3.74 2.61 -12.15
CA THR A 360 3.11 2.86 -10.85
C THR A 360 3.99 2.41 -9.68
N VAL A 361 4.64 1.25 -9.79
CA VAL A 361 5.61 0.77 -8.79
C VAL A 361 6.79 1.75 -8.69
N LEU A 362 7.39 2.09 -9.83
CA LEU A 362 8.53 3.02 -9.92
C LEU A 362 8.18 4.40 -9.36
N ALA A 363 7.09 5.02 -9.81
CA ALA A 363 6.62 6.31 -9.34
C ALA A 363 6.40 6.33 -7.81
N LYS A 364 5.74 5.29 -7.26
CA LYS A 364 5.53 5.18 -5.81
C LYS A 364 6.85 5.05 -5.03
N LEU A 365 7.84 4.32 -5.55
CA LEU A 365 9.17 4.18 -4.94
C LEU A 365 9.96 5.50 -4.99
N PHE A 366 10.03 6.13 -6.16
CA PHE A 366 10.92 7.25 -6.47
C PHE A 366 10.36 8.64 -6.16
N ALA A 367 9.04 8.82 -5.99
CA ALA A 367 8.41 10.12 -5.76
C ALA A 367 9.11 11.04 -4.72
N PRO A 368 9.61 10.55 -3.56
CA PRO A 368 10.36 11.42 -2.64
C PRO A 368 11.68 11.93 -3.22
N MET A 369 12.44 11.08 -3.93
CA MET A 369 13.70 11.47 -4.55
C MET A 369 13.49 12.41 -5.75
N ALA A 370 12.42 12.18 -6.52
CA ALA A 370 11.97 13.07 -7.60
C ALA A 370 11.55 14.47 -7.10
N ASP A 371 11.00 14.57 -5.88
CA ASP A 371 10.64 15.85 -5.27
C ASP A 371 11.88 16.64 -4.83
N GLU A 372 12.98 15.95 -4.47
CA GLU A 372 14.29 16.55 -4.21
C GLU A 372 15.03 17.04 -5.47
N VAL A 373 14.72 16.54 -6.68
CA VAL A 373 15.41 16.97 -7.91
C VAL A 373 15.07 18.44 -8.24
N GLU A 374 16.10 19.27 -8.39
CA GLU A 374 15.97 20.67 -8.80
C GLU A 374 15.78 20.80 -10.32
N VAL A 375 14.93 21.74 -10.74
CA VAL A 375 14.68 22.04 -12.15
C VAL A 375 15.83 22.89 -12.71
N VAL A 376 16.46 22.43 -13.79
CA VAL A 376 17.45 23.22 -14.53
C VAL A 376 16.74 24.01 -15.64
N ILE A 377 16.92 25.33 -15.65
CA ILE A 377 16.24 26.24 -16.59
C ILE A 377 16.62 25.92 -18.05
N ASN A 378 15.63 25.75 -18.92
CA ASN A 378 15.76 25.41 -20.35
C ASN A 378 16.53 24.10 -20.62
N TYR A 379 16.56 23.17 -19.66
CA TYR A 379 17.10 21.83 -19.86
C TYR A 379 16.53 20.87 -18.81
N THR A 380 15.42 20.22 -19.14
CA THR A 380 14.64 19.39 -18.21
C THR A 380 14.47 17.96 -18.75
N PRO A 381 15.57 17.21 -18.94
CA PRO A 381 15.46 15.80 -19.30
C PRO A 381 14.64 15.07 -18.24
N TYR A 382 13.80 14.15 -18.69
CA TYR A 382 12.85 13.37 -17.89
C TYR A 382 11.70 14.17 -17.22
N ALA A 383 11.42 15.41 -17.63
CA ALA A 383 10.37 16.23 -17.02
C ALA A 383 8.95 15.64 -17.14
N MET A 384 8.65 14.95 -18.25
CA MET A 384 7.39 14.23 -18.47
C MET A 384 7.22 13.12 -17.41
N GLU A 385 8.27 12.32 -17.23
CA GLU A 385 8.37 11.18 -16.33
C GLU A 385 8.30 11.62 -14.86
N TYR A 386 8.95 12.74 -14.51
CA TYR A 386 8.85 13.33 -13.17
C TYR A 386 7.49 13.97 -12.87
N ALA A 387 6.86 14.63 -13.85
CA ALA A 387 5.51 15.15 -13.71
C ALA A 387 4.48 14.02 -13.54
N LEU A 388 4.58 12.98 -14.37
CA LEU A 388 3.75 11.78 -14.29
C LEU A 388 3.96 11.02 -12.98
N THR A 389 5.19 10.97 -12.46
CA THR A 389 5.49 10.46 -11.11
C THR A 389 4.73 11.24 -10.03
N GLY A 390 4.74 12.58 -10.11
CA GLY A 390 3.96 13.44 -9.23
C GLY A 390 2.46 13.13 -9.29
N ILE A 391 1.93 12.95 -10.52
CA ILE A 391 0.54 12.55 -10.73
C ILE A 391 0.30 11.20 -10.04
N VAL A 392 0.95 10.12 -10.48
CA VAL A 392 0.69 8.75 -9.97
C VAL A 392 0.82 8.67 -8.44
N ALA A 393 1.85 9.29 -7.85
CA ALA A 393 2.07 9.32 -6.40
C ALA A 393 1.19 10.33 -5.62
N ARG A 394 0.31 11.08 -6.29
CA ARG A 394 -0.53 12.17 -5.75
C ARG A 394 0.27 13.27 -5.03
N ASN A 395 1.47 13.57 -5.50
CA ASN A 395 2.30 14.66 -4.98
C ASN A 395 2.04 15.96 -5.78
N GLU A 396 1.10 16.79 -5.29
CA GLU A 396 0.73 18.08 -5.87
C GLU A 396 1.92 19.06 -6.03
N SER A 397 2.96 18.95 -5.20
CA SER A 397 4.19 19.73 -5.32
C SER A 397 4.99 19.28 -6.56
N LEU A 398 5.28 17.99 -6.63
CA LEU A 398 6.05 17.37 -7.71
C LEU A 398 5.37 17.55 -9.08
N THR A 399 4.06 17.33 -9.15
CA THR A 399 3.26 17.55 -10.38
C THR A 399 3.36 18.98 -10.89
N ARG A 400 3.11 19.98 -10.02
CA ARG A 400 3.18 21.40 -10.41
C ARG A 400 4.60 21.80 -10.83
N LYS A 401 5.61 21.36 -10.08
CA LYS A 401 7.02 21.66 -10.33
C LYS A 401 7.41 21.25 -11.75
N TRP A 402 7.10 20.02 -12.16
CA TRP A 402 7.55 19.49 -13.44
C TRP A 402 6.64 19.80 -14.63
N ILE A 403 5.31 19.92 -14.46
CA ILE A 403 4.46 20.45 -15.54
C ILE A 403 4.84 21.90 -15.87
N GLY A 404 5.07 22.73 -14.84
CA GLY A 404 5.57 24.09 -15.04
C GLY A 404 6.93 24.11 -15.74
N ALA A 405 7.87 23.29 -15.28
CA ALA A 405 9.19 23.14 -15.92
C ALA A 405 9.06 22.79 -17.43
N LEU A 406 8.28 21.76 -17.74
CA LEU A 406 8.07 21.22 -19.08
C LEU A 406 7.51 22.27 -20.06
N THR A 407 6.51 23.07 -19.63
CA THR A 407 5.96 24.17 -20.46
C THR A 407 6.92 25.34 -20.68
N THR A 408 7.99 25.45 -19.87
CA THR A 408 9.00 26.53 -19.99
C THR A 408 10.28 26.08 -20.68
N ASP A 409 10.44 24.79 -20.96
CA ASP A 409 11.68 24.26 -21.51
C ASP A 409 11.80 24.51 -23.02
N GLN A 410 12.60 25.54 -23.37
CA GLN A 410 12.87 25.91 -24.76
C GLN A 410 13.65 24.85 -25.55
N SER A 411 14.18 23.82 -24.90
CA SER A 411 14.86 22.69 -25.57
C SER A 411 13.89 21.58 -26.00
N ASN A 412 12.68 21.52 -25.43
CA ASN A 412 11.63 20.56 -25.79
C ASN A 412 10.51 21.28 -26.58
N PRO A 413 10.46 21.16 -27.93
CA PRO A 413 9.43 21.83 -28.73
C PRO A 413 8.01 21.31 -28.43
N ASP A 414 7.89 20.07 -27.95
CA ASP A 414 6.62 19.37 -27.72
C ASP A 414 6.15 19.50 -26.25
N GLY A 415 6.93 20.18 -25.38
CA GLY A 415 6.69 20.23 -23.94
C GLY A 415 5.34 20.85 -23.50
N VAL A 416 4.73 21.72 -24.32
CA VAL A 416 3.38 22.24 -24.05
C VAL A 416 2.30 21.18 -24.34
N ASP A 417 2.50 20.36 -25.36
CA ASP A 417 1.56 19.31 -25.76
C ASP A 417 1.69 18.09 -24.83
N GLU A 418 2.93 17.74 -24.44
CA GLU A 418 3.22 16.76 -23.37
C GLU A 418 2.57 17.19 -22.04
N ALA A 419 2.68 18.48 -21.68
CA ALA A 419 1.99 19.04 -20.51
C ALA A 419 0.45 19.01 -20.64
N GLY A 420 -0.08 19.16 -21.86
CA GLY A 420 -1.49 18.95 -22.21
C GLY A 420 -1.96 17.55 -21.88
N MET A 421 -1.29 16.54 -22.43
CA MET A 421 -1.56 15.13 -22.15
C MET A 421 -1.52 14.80 -20.65
N LEU A 422 -0.53 15.32 -19.91
CA LEU A 422 -0.44 15.14 -18.46
C LEU A 422 -1.59 15.83 -17.69
N ALA A 423 -2.02 17.02 -18.12
CA ALA A 423 -3.15 17.72 -17.53
C ALA A 423 -4.48 16.99 -17.80
N SER A 424 -4.66 16.44 -19.01
CA SER A 424 -5.80 15.60 -19.39
C SER A 424 -5.87 14.32 -18.56
N LEU A 425 -4.75 13.61 -18.40
CA LEU A 425 -4.67 12.42 -17.54
C LEU A 425 -4.98 12.76 -16.07
N LEU A 426 -4.41 13.86 -15.56
CA LEU A 426 -4.69 14.33 -14.21
C LEU A 426 -6.17 14.72 -14.01
N ASN A 427 -6.81 15.26 -15.04
CA ASN A 427 -8.21 15.68 -15.00
C ASN A 427 -9.18 14.52 -14.75
N LEU A 428 -8.83 13.28 -15.14
CA LEU A 428 -9.64 12.09 -14.83
C LEU A 428 -9.77 11.79 -13.34
N ARG A 429 -8.92 12.39 -12.48
CA ARG A 429 -8.76 11.97 -11.09
C ARG A 429 -8.61 13.11 -10.07
N ASP A 430 -8.16 14.28 -10.51
CA ASP A 430 -8.30 15.56 -9.79
C ASP A 430 -8.56 16.69 -10.80
N PRO A 431 -9.81 16.85 -11.28
CA PRO A 431 -10.20 17.92 -12.21
C PRO A 431 -9.87 19.32 -11.67
N SER A 432 -9.94 19.49 -10.35
CA SER A 432 -9.70 20.76 -9.67
C SER A 432 -8.22 21.15 -9.73
N LEU A 433 -7.30 20.20 -9.54
CA LEU A 433 -5.87 20.42 -9.70
C LEU A 433 -5.48 20.60 -11.17
N ALA A 434 -6.00 19.73 -12.05
CA ALA A 434 -5.75 19.82 -13.49
C ALA A 434 -6.10 21.21 -14.02
N THR A 435 -7.30 21.72 -13.70
CA THR A 435 -7.74 23.08 -14.08
C THR A 435 -6.78 24.16 -13.56
N ARG A 436 -6.39 24.12 -12.27
CA ARG A 436 -5.44 25.10 -11.71
C ARG A 436 -4.08 25.09 -12.41
N ILE A 437 -3.57 23.91 -12.75
CA ILE A 437 -2.29 23.76 -13.46
C ILE A 437 -2.40 24.25 -14.90
N ALA A 438 -3.50 23.93 -15.58
CA ALA A 438 -3.74 24.33 -16.95
C ALA A 438 -3.86 25.87 -17.09
N GLU A 439 -4.65 26.51 -16.23
CA GLU A 439 -4.79 27.97 -16.17
C GLU A 439 -3.45 28.68 -15.88
N GLN A 440 -2.60 28.11 -15.02
CA GLN A 440 -1.31 28.71 -14.65
C GLN A 440 -0.28 28.68 -15.78
N ASN A 441 -0.34 27.68 -16.66
CA ASN A 441 0.68 27.44 -17.70
C ASN A 441 0.14 27.63 -19.13
N GLY A 442 -1.14 27.99 -19.30
CA GLY A 442 -1.75 28.21 -20.62
C GLY A 442 -2.04 26.92 -21.40
N ILE A 443 -2.16 25.79 -20.70
CA ILE A 443 -2.38 24.46 -21.28
C ILE A 443 -3.88 24.27 -21.59
N THR A 444 -4.19 23.52 -22.64
CA THR A 444 -5.57 23.04 -22.90
C THR A 444 -5.74 21.62 -22.35
N ILE A 445 -6.82 21.39 -21.59
CA ILE A 445 -7.23 20.05 -21.16
C ILE A 445 -8.12 19.47 -22.26
N GLU A 446 -7.72 18.32 -22.80
CA GLU A 446 -8.52 17.57 -23.77
C GLU A 446 -9.25 16.40 -23.08
N PRO A 447 -10.49 16.06 -23.48
CA PRO A 447 -11.17 14.87 -22.97
C PRO A 447 -10.41 13.61 -23.39
N MET A 448 -10.07 12.75 -22.43
CA MET A 448 -9.57 11.39 -22.72
C MET A 448 -10.74 10.41 -22.86
N GLU A 449 -10.60 9.40 -23.73
CA GLU A 449 -11.61 8.35 -23.87
C GLU A 449 -11.58 7.42 -22.65
N THR A 450 -12.71 7.35 -21.93
CA THR A 450 -12.84 6.60 -20.67
C THR A 450 -13.30 5.15 -20.90
N GLU A 451 -12.72 4.45 -21.88
CA GLU A 451 -13.06 3.04 -22.14
C GLU A 451 -12.37 2.11 -21.14
N TRP A 452 -13.06 1.83 -20.03
CA TRP A 452 -12.77 0.70 -19.12
C TRP A 452 -13.95 -0.28 -19.14
N SER A 453 -13.68 -1.59 -18.98
CA SER A 453 -14.71 -2.65 -18.98
C SER A 453 -14.53 -3.64 -17.83
N THR A 454 -15.61 -4.35 -17.48
CA THR A 454 -15.63 -5.34 -16.40
C THR A 454 -16.29 -6.66 -16.85
N ASP A 455 -15.48 -7.57 -17.39
CA ASP A 455 -15.92 -8.82 -18.05
C ASP A 455 -15.80 -10.11 -17.14
N ARG A 456 -16.22 -10.11 -15.84
CA ARG A 456 -15.85 -11.13 -14.79
C ARG A 456 -16.85 -12.24 -14.24
N ALA A 457 -17.90 -12.73 -14.93
CA ALA A 457 -19.01 -13.70 -14.58
C ALA A 457 -19.96 -13.51 -13.32
N ILE A 458 -21.29 -13.19 -13.45
CA ILE A 458 -22.27 -13.24 -12.31
C ILE A 458 -22.73 -14.67 -12.02
N ALA A 459 -22.48 -15.15 -10.79
CA ALA A 459 -23.20 -16.28 -10.21
C ALA A 459 -24.69 -15.93 -10.02
N ALA A 460 -25.59 -16.55 -10.79
CA ALA A 460 -27.03 -16.28 -10.77
C ALA A 460 -27.67 -16.44 -9.37
N GLU A 461 -27.01 -17.18 -8.49
CA GLU A 461 -27.31 -17.39 -7.07
C GLU A 461 -27.29 -16.08 -6.25
N LEU A 462 -26.40 -15.14 -6.58
CA LEU A 462 -26.24 -13.87 -5.86
C LEU A 462 -27.29 -12.81 -6.25
N ILE A 463 -27.92 -12.95 -7.42
CA ILE A 463 -28.78 -11.90 -8.00
C ILE A 463 -29.99 -11.54 -7.12
N PRO A 464 -30.74 -12.50 -6.53
CA PRO A 464 -31.90 -12.15 -5.70
C PRO A 464 -31.52 -11.30 -4.49
N ASP A 465 -30.39 -11.60 -3.84
CA ASP A 465 -29.91 -10.84 -2.69
C ASP A 465 -29.26 -9.52 -3.10
N LEU A 466 -28.46 -9.46 -4.17
CA LEU A 466 -27.93 -8.20 -4.69
C LEU A 466 -29.05 -7.22 -5.08
N VAL A 467 -30.09 -7.67 -5.80
CA VAL A 467 -31.25 -6.83 -6.13
C VAL A 467 -31.98 -6.36 -4.86
N ARG A 468 -32.17 -7.24 -3.88
CA ARG A 468 -32.83 -6.93 -2.60
C ARG A 468 -32.05 -5.90 -1.80
N VAL A 469 -30.72 -6.02 -1.75
CA VAL A 469 -29.81 -5.11 -1.07
C VAL A 469 -29.76 -3.75 -1.78
N SER A 470 -29.60 -3.70 -3.10
CA SER A 470 -29.59 -2.43 -3.85
C SER A 470 -30.88 -1.63 -3.69
N LEU A 471 -32.04 -2.30 -3.70
CA LEU A 471 -33.35 -1.66 -3.44
C LEU A 471 -33.49 -1.10 -2.01
N ASN A 472 -32.74 -1.63 -1.04
CA ASN A 472 -32.63 -1.07 0.30
C ASN A 472 -31.65 0.11 0.32
N ASN A 473 -30.48 -0.03 -0.31
CA ASN A 473 -29.43 0.99 -0.38
C ASN A 473 -29.93 2.31 -1.00
N ALA A 474 -30.64 2.23 -2.13
CA ALA A 474 -31.20 3.38 -2.84
C ALA A 474 -32.23 4.18 -2.02
N ARG A 475 -32.76 3.62 -0.93
CA ARG A 475 -33.67 4.32 0.02
C ARG A 475 -32.94 4.92 1.22
N GLY A 476 -31.72 4.45 1.50
CA GLY A 476 -30.95 4.80 2.68
C GLY A 476 -29.76 5.73 2.42
N GLU A 477 -29.35 5.90 1.17
CA GLU A 477 -28.08 6.55 0.77
C GLU A 477 -26.87 5.86 1.44
N ALA A 478 -26.91 4.52 1.45
CA ALA A 478 -25.96 3.69 2.18
C ALA A 478 -24.67 3.43 1.38
N GLU A 479 -23.80 4.44 1.29
CA GLU A 479 -22.51 4.40 0.56
C GLU A 479 -21.70 3.11 0.81
N GLY A 480 -21.65 2.62 2.05
CA GLY A 480 -20.85 1.45 2.41
C GLY A 480 -21.42 0.15 1.85
N ALA A 481 -22.74 0.02 1.81
CA ALA A 481 -23.38 -1.12 1.17
C ALA A 481 -23.38 -1.01 -0.36
N ALA A 482 -23.54 0.21 -0.91
CA ALA A 482 -23.41 0.47 -2.34
C ALA A 482 -22.00 0.11 -2.86
N ALA A 483 -20.94 0.53 -2.16
CA ALA A 483 -19.56 0.19 -2.50
C ALA A 483 -19.28 -1.32 -2.48
N LEU A 484 -19.75 -2.05 -1.46
CA LEU A 484 -19.59 -3.52 -1.44
C LEU A 484 -20.38 -4.19 -2.57
N SER A 485 -21.60 -3.73 -2.85
CA SER A 485 -22.38 -4.21 -4.01
C SER A 485 -21.65 -3.95 -5.32
N TRP A 486 -21.10 -2.74 -5.51
CA TRP A 486 -20.32 -2.38 -6.70
C TRP A 486 -19.09 -3.27 -6.86
N LEU A 487 -18.30 -3.50 -5.79
CA LEU A 487 -17.11 -4.36 -5.82
C LEU A 487 -17.42 -5.80 -6.21
N ILE A 488 -18.54 -6.35 -5.70
CA ILE A 488 -19.04 -7.67 -6.11
C ILE A 488 -19.41 -7.63 -7.60
N LEU A 489 -20.17 -6.63 -8.04
CA LEU A 489 -20.66 -6.53 -9.43
C LEU A 489 -19.52 -6.32 -10.45
N ALA A 490 -18.49 -5.53 -10.11
CA ALA A 490 -17.28 -5.37 -10.90
C ALA A 490 -16.56 -6.71 -11.12
N HIS A 491 -16.55 -7.59 -10.11
CA HIS A 491 -16.01 -8.95 -10.18
C HIS A 491 -17.01 -10.00 -10.71
N THR A 492 -18.02 -9.54 -11.43
CA THR A 492 -18.97 -10.38 -12.16
C THR A 492 -19.13 -9.88 -13.61
N SER A 493 -19.73 -10.69 -14.50
CA SER A 493 -20.00 -10.36 -15.91
C SER A 493 -21.41 -10.71 -16.27
N THR A 494 -21.76 -10.12 -17.38
CA THR A 494 -22.87 -10.48 -18.22
C THR A 494 -22.42 -11.62 -19.16
N GLY A 495 -23.29 -12.59 -19.38
CA GLY A 495 -23.51 -13.04 -20.75
C GLY A 495 -24.55 -12.11 -21.37
N ASN A 496 -24.54 -11.95 -22.70
CA ASN A 496 -25.55 -11.14 -23.39
C ASN A 496 -26.98 -11.60 -23.02
N GLY A 497 -27.73 -10.80 -22.26
CA GLY A 497 -29.09 -11.13 -21.83
C GLY A 497 -29.58 -10.35 -20.59
N PRO A 498 -30.78 -10.71 -20.07
CA PRO A 498 -31.45 -9.95 -19.01
C PRO A 498 -30.67 -9.82 -17.70
N LEU A 499 -29.86 -10.82 -17.35
CA LEU A 499 -29.02 -10.77 -16.15
C LEU A 499 -27.94 -9.70 -16.27
N GLY A 500 -27.46 -9.44 -17.50
CA GLY A 500 -26.55 -8.33 -17.76
C GLY A 500 -27.23 -6.98 -17.59
N SER A 501 -28.43 -6.79 -18.16
CA SER A 501 -29.18 -5.55 -17.95
C SER A 501 -29.48 -5.27 -16.48
N ILE A 502 -29.72 -6.32 -15.67
CA ILE A 502 -29.84 -6.18 -14.21
C ILE A 502 -28.52 -5.72 -13.59
N ARG A 503 -27.39 -6.36 -13.92
CA ARG A 503 -26.05 -5.97 -13.45
C ARG A 503 -25.77 -4.48 -13.66
N GLU A 504 -25.88 -4.02 -14.91
CA GLU A 504 -25.58 -2.62 -15.26
C GLU A 504 -26.50 -1.66 -14.52
N THR A 505 -27.78 -2.01 -14.33
CA THR A 505 -28.71 -1.20 -13.52
C THR A 505 -28.24 -1.12 -12.06
N LEU A 506 -27.81 -2.25 -11.46
CA LEU A 506 -27.33 -2.27 -10.08
C LEU A 506 -25.97 -1.58 -9.88
N MET A 507 -25.12 -1.54 -10.91
CA MET A 507 -23.85 -0.78 -10.89
C MET A 507 -24.12 0.72 -10.93
N VAL A 508 -24.95 1.17 -11.88
CA VAL A 508 -25.38 2.58 -11.99
C VAL A 508 -26.10 3.06 -10.72
N ASP A 509 -27.02 2.26 -10.16
CA ASP A 509 -27.67 2.55 -8.88
C ASP A 509 -26.67 2.70 -7.73
N ALA A 510 -25.56 1.93 -7.73
CA ALA A 510 -24.51 2.02 -6.72
C ALA A 510 -23.61 3.24 -6.95
N GLU A 511 -23.25 3.54 -8.20
CA GLU A 511 -22.44 4.71 -8.60
C GLU A 511 -23.15 6.02 -8.26
N GLU A 512 -24.47 6.13 -8.46
CA GLU A 512 -25.25 7.32 -8.07
C GLU A 512 -25.17 7.57 -6.54
N ILE A 513 -25.24 6.51 -5.73
CA ILE A 513 -25.06 6.60 -4.26
C ILE A 513 -23.62 6.98 -3.91
N LEU A 514 -22.63 6.48 -4.66
CA LEU A 514 -21.20 6.70 -4.44
C LEU A 514 -20.68 8.04 -4.98
N SER A 515 -21.55 9.01 -5.31
CA SER A 515 -21.22 10.32 -5.90
C SER A 515 -20.09 11.14 -5.25
N THR A 516 -19.63 10.83 -4.03
CA THR A 516 -18.46 11.43 -3.38
C THR A 516 -17.14 10.68 -3.62
N ILE A 517 -17.17 9.52 -4.28
CA ILE A 517 -16.03 8.66 -4.63
C ILE A 517 -16.04 8.46 -6.15
N ASP A 518 -15.13 9.14 -6.83
CA ASP A 518 -14.97 9.03 -8.28
C ASP A 518 -14.21 7.75 -8.66
N ILE A 519 -14.82 6.58 -8.46
CA ILE A 519 -14.19 5.30 -8.81
C ILE A 519 -14.06 5.14 -10.34
N GLU A 520 -15.02 5.63 -11.11
CA GLU A 520 -14.92 5.63 -12.58
C GLU A 520 -13.72 6.44 -13.07
N GLY A 521 -13.47 7.63 -12.49
CA GLY A 521 -12.32 8.46 -12.78
C GLY A 521 -10.99 7.81 -12.39
N GLU A 522 -10.93 7.08 -11.28
CA GLU A 522 -9.74 6.29 -10.89
C GLU A 522 -9.49 5.12 -11.86
N LEU A 523 -10.52 4.37 -12.27
CA LEU A 523 -10.39 3.28 -13.24
C LEU A 523 -10.03 3.79 -14.64
N ALA A 524 -10.66 4.88 -15.08
CA ALA A 524 -10.34 5.55 -16.33
C ALA A 524 -8.93 6.13 -16.32
N PHE A 525 -8.47 6.66 -15.18
CA PHE A 525 -7.08 7.10 -15.00
C PHE A 525 -6.10 5.95 -15.15
N GLU A 526 -6.35 4.79 -14.53
CA GLU A 526 -5.47 3.62 -14.63
C GLU A 526 -5.42 3.05 -16.06
N ALA A 527 -6.56 2.98 -16.75
CA ALA A 527 -6.63 2.58 -18.16
C ALA A 527 -5.90 3.58 -19.08
N SER A 528 -6.12 4.88 -18.88
CA SER A 528 -5.50 5.96 -19.66
C SER A 528 -3.99 6.08 -19.40
N LEU A 529 -3.53 5.79 -18.17
CA LEU A 529 -2.11 5.73 -17.84
C LEU A 529 -1.39 4.68 -18.70
N GLY A 530 -2.02 3.53 -18.98
CA GLY A 530 -1.47 2.54 -19.89
C GLY A 530 -1.20 3.09 -21.29
N GLN A 531 -2.18 3.81 -21.85
CA GLN A 531 -2.05 4.45 -23.17
C GLN A 531 -0.94 5.51 -23.19
N VAL A 532 -0.84 6.33 -22.14
CA VAL A 532 0.21 7.36 -21.99
C VAL A 532 1.60 6.72 -21.89
N ILE A 533 1.77 5.64 -21.13
CA ILE A 533 3.06 4.94 -21.01
C ILE A 533 3.46 4.32 -22.36
N THR A 534 2.55 3.67 -23.09
CA THR A 534 2.83 3.15 -24.43
C THR A 534 3.24 4.28 -25.39
N ALA A 535 2.55 5.42 -25.38
CA ALA A 535 2.88 6.56 -26.23
C ALA A 535 4.28 7.16 -25.92
N ILE A 536 4.68 7.21 -24.64
CA ILE A 536 6.03 7.65 -24.23
C ILE A 536 7.09 6.65 -24.72
N ALA A 537 6.86 5.35 -24.53
CA ALA A 537 7.79 4.30 -24.92
C ALA A 537 8.00 4.24 -26.45
N ASP A 538 6.93 4.38 -27.24
CA ASP A 538 6.99 4.45 -28.71
C ASP A 538 7.74 5.71 -29.21
N ALA A 539 7.62 6.83 -28.50
CA ALA A 539 8.28 8.08 -28.85
C ALA A 539 9.77 8.11 -28.48
N ARG A 540 10.17 7.38 -27.43
CA ARG A 540 11.54 7.41 -26.86
C ARG A 540 12.03 5.98 -26.54
N PRO A 541 12.39 5.18 -27.55
CA PRO A 541 12.79 3.79 -27.35
C PRO A 541 14.05 3.65 -26.48
N LEU A 542 14.16 2.51 -25.79
CA LEU A 542 15.17 2.19 -24.77
C LEU A 542 16.65 2.28 -25.26
N ASP A 543 16.91 2.43 -26.56
CA ASP A 543 18.26 2.63 -27.10
C ASP A 543 18.86 4.02 -26.76
N ASP A 544 18.06 4.99 -26.27
CA ASP A 544 18.47 6.37 -25.93
C ASP A 544 18.62 6.62 -24.41
N PHE A 545 19.06 5.60 -23.64
CA PHE A 545 19.33 5.78 -22.21
C PHE A 545 20.46 6.78 -21.94
N GLY A 546 20.14 7.80 -21.14
CA GLY A 546 21.02 8.90 -20.78
C GLY A 546 20.80 10.16 -21.64
N PRO A 547 21.26 11.34 -21.19
CA PRO A 547 21.00 12.59 -21.88
C PRO A 547 21.68 12.62 -23.26
N THR A 548 20.89 12.60 -24.32
CA THR A 548 21.34 12.84 -25.70
C THR A 548 21.98 14.22 -25.78
N VAL A 549 23.32 14.27 -25.79
CA VAL A 549 24.06 15.54 -25.86
C VAL A 549 23.89 16.10 -27.27
N VAL A 550 22.88 16.97 -27.44
CA VAL A 550 22.70 17.77 -28.66
C VAL A 550 24.02 18.50 -28.93
N PRO A 551 24.69 18.27 -30.07
CA PRO A 551 25.95 18.93 -30.36
C PRO A 551 25.72 20.43 -30.48
N VAL A 552 26.22 21.20 -29.53
CA VAL A 552 26.30 22.67 -29.66
C VAL A 552 27.14 22.94 -30.91
N GLU A 553 26.51 23.49 -31.97
CA GLU A 553 27.20 23.82 -33.21
C GLU A 553 28.33 24.81 -32.94
N SER A 554 29.57 24.30 -32.87
CA SER A 554 30.73 25.14 -32.61
C SER A 554 31.04 25.98 -33.85
N ASN A 555 30.57 27.23 -33.85
CA ASN A 555 30.92 28.22 -34.85
C ASN A 555 32.44 28.56 -34.78
N GLY A 556 33.23 27.75 -35.48
CA GLY A 556 34.48 28.12 -36.15
C GLY A 556 35.65 28.67 -35.34
N ALA A 557 36.43 27.80 -34.70
CA ALA A 557 37.88 28.01 -34.52
C ALA A 557 38.62 26.67 -34.28
N PRO A 558 39.80 26.42 -34.88
CA PRO A 558 40.54 25.18 -34.66
C PRO A 558 41.37 25.25 -33.37
N ALA A 559 40.91 24.60 -32.30
CA ALA A 559 41.67 24.41 -31.08
C ALA A 559 42.42 23.06 -31.11
N THR A 560 43.75 23.10 -31.20
CA THR A 560 44.61 21.91 -31.08
C THR A 560 44.73 21.49 -29.61
N GLY A 561 44.14 20.35 -29.23
CA GLY A 561 44.25 19.76 -27.89
C GLY A 561 43.93 18.24 -27.92
N PRO A 562 44.49 17.43 -27.01
CA PRO A 562 44.43 15.98 -27.11
C PRO A 562 43.07 15.41 -26.70
N GLN A 563 42.58 14.41 -27.44
CA GLN A 563 41.40 13.64 -27.08
C GLN A 563 41.68 12.76 -25.84
N SER A 564 41.10 13.12 -24.70
CA SER A 564 41.04 12.25 -23.52
C SER A 564 39.68 11.54 -23.47
N ARG A 565 39.65 10.24 -23.80
CA ARG A 565 38.57 9.37 -23.33
C ARG A 565 38.62 9.34 -21.81
N ILE A 566 37.51 9.64 -21.14
CA ILE A 566 37.40 9.50 -19.69
C ILE A 566 37.22 8.01 -19.40
N THR A 567 38.21 7.39 -18.77
CA THR A 567 38.06 6.07 -18.13
C THR A 567 37.84 6.25 -16.63
N PRO A 568 36.99 5.42 -15.99
CA PRO A 568 36.77 5.51 -14.54
C PRO A 568 38.07 5.28 -13.75
N ARG A 569 38.34 6.14 -12.76
CA ARG A 569 39.44 5.94 -11.81
C ARG A 569 38.98 5.06 -10.65
N VAL A 570 39.42 3.81 -10.65
CA VAL A 570 39.41 2.98 -9.44
C VAL A 570 40.42 3.53 -8.44
N LYS A 571 40.02 3.66 -7.18
CA LYS A 571 40.88 4.11 -6.07
C LYS A 571 41.78 2.94 -5.63
N PRO A 572 43.10 3.11 -5.47
CA PRO A 572 43.93 2.08 -4.84
C PRO A 572 43.48 1.86 -3.40
N GLY A 573 43.39 0.60 -2.98
CA GLY A 573 43.33 0.25 -1.56
C GLY A 573 44.74 0.29 -0.97
N ASP A 574 44.87 0.82 0.25
CA ASP A 574 46.11 0.77 1.02
C ASP A 574 46.25 -0.60 1.73
N GLU A 575 47.47 -1.12 1.78
CA GLU A 575 47.89 -2.31 2.55
C GLU A 575 48.12 -2.01 4.05
#